data_AF-A0A9D6P2T9-F1
#
_entry.id   AF-A0A9D6P2T9-F1
#
_cell.length_a   1.000
_cell.length_b   1.000
_cell.length_c   1.000
_cell.angle_alpha   90.00
_cell.angle_beta   90.00
_cell.angle_gamma   90.00
#
_symmetry.space_group_name_H-M   'P 1'
#
loop_
_entity.id
_entity.type
_entity.pdbx_description
1 polymer ?
#
loop_
_entity_poly.entity_id
_entity_poly.type
_entity_poly.pdbx_seq_one_letter_code
_entity_poly.pdbx_strand_id
1 'polypeptide(L)'
;MFTYIIILAAVLVISPFVLKLASNQGKETKQQLKFILLSILSAQILLGFLNWENFNSGRSGFELAFTYLNSFLGFFFIISTIQTIFLIISKSFNTLVVILNFANTVLLFTGMIRLSNILGFQAASFAAVGAVFLVLIGNIIALAFVNKDKNILKKYLGT
;
A
#
# COMPACT_ATOMS: atom_id res chain seq x y z
N MET A 1 16.17 12.24 -2.33
CA MET A 1 16.74 11.01 -1.72
C MET A 1 16.51 10.97 -0.21
N PHE A 2 16.85 12.03 0.53
CA PHE A 2 16.71 12.12 2.00
C PHE A 2 15.26 11.95 2.51
N THR A 3 14.28 12.53 1.83
CA THR A 3 12.86 12.44 2.21
C THR A 3 12.32 11.01 2.20
N TYR A 4 12.75 10.18 1.24
CA TYR A 4 12.34 8.78 1.14
C TYR A 4 12.93 7.92 2.26
N ILE A 5 14.14 8.26 2.73
CA ILE A 5 14.80 7.58 3.86
C ILE A 5 14.06 7.90 5.16
N ILE A 6 13.63 9.15 5.35
CA ILE A 6 12.85 9.57 6.53
C ILE A 6 11.49 8.86 6.56
N ILE A 7 10.81 8.76 5.41
CA ILE A 7 9.54 8.03 5.30
C ILE A 7 9.76 6.53 5.61
N LEU A 8 10.82 5.91 5.10
CA LEU A 8 11.14 4.50 5.37
C LEU A 8 11.45 4.26 6.86
N ALA A 9 12.21 5.16 7.49
CA ALA A 9 12.52 5.09 8.91
C ALA A 9 11.28 5.24 9.78
N ALA A 10 10.37 6.17 9.45
CA ALA A 10 9.10 6.34 10.15
C ALA A 10 8.24 5.07 10.06
N VAL A 11 8.17 4.44 8.88
CA VAL A 11 7.45 3.18 8.68
C VAL A 11 8.04 2.05 9.52
N LEU A 12 9.37 1.94 9.60
CA LEU A 12 10.07 0.94 10.41
C LEU A 12 9.85 1.14 11.91
N VAL A 13 9.79 2.39 12.40
CA VAL A 13 9.57 2.72 13.82
C VAL A 13 8.12 2.50 14.25
N ILE A 14 7.15 2.67 13.34
CA ILE A 14 5.73 2.46 13.62
C ILE A 14 5.36 0.97 13.59
N SER A 15 6.08 0.17 12.81
CA SER A 15 5.83 -1.28 12.62
C SER A 15 5.70 -2.10 13.94
N PRO A 16 6.51 -1.90 15.00
CA PRO A 16 6.39 -2.61 16.27
C PRO A 16 5.11 -2.27 17.05
N PHE A 17 4.65 -1.01 17.00
CA PHE A 17 3.42 -0.58 17.66
C PHE A 17 2.18 -1.19 16.98
N VAL A 18 2.22 -1.31 15.66
CA VAL A 18 1.18 -1.98 14.85
C VAL A 18 1.12 -3.47 15.15
N LEU A 19 2.28 -4.12 15.31
CA LEU A 19 2.37 -5.53 15.70
C LEU A 19 1.78 -5.78 17.10
N LYS A 20 2.00 -4.87 18.06
CA LYS A 20 1.48 -4.96 19.44
C LYS A 20 -0.05 -4.84 19.51
N LEU A 21 -0.64 -3.90 18.76
CA LEU A 21 -2.10 -3.70 18.65
C LEU A 21 -2.84 -4.91 18.04
N ALA A 22 -2.14 -5.74 17.28
CA ALA A 22 -2.73 -6.79 16.48
C ALA A 22 -2.77 -8.18 17.17
N SER A 23 -2.29 -8.30 18.42
CA SER A 23 -2.18 -9.58 19.13
C SER A 23 -3.46 -10.11 19.79
N ASN A 24 -4.57 -9.36 19.80
CA ASN A 24 -5.79 -9.75 20.53
C ASN A 24 -7.11 -9.34 19.85
N GLN A 25 -7.18 -9.42 18.51
CA GLN A 25 -8.34 -8.92 17.75
C GLN A 25 -9.51 -9.92 17.71
N GLY A 26 -10.71 -9.45 18.07
CA GLY A 26 -11.96 -10.17 17.90
C GLY A 26 -12.40 -10.28 16.43
N LYS A 27 -13.39 -11.15 16.15
CA LYS A 27 -13.94 -11.35 14.79
C LYS A 27 -14.46 -10.04 14.18
N GLU A 28 -15.07 -9.17 14.99
CA GLU A 28 -15.60 -7.86 14.57
C GLU A 28 -14.49 -6.90 14.14
N THR A 29 -13.43 -6.77 14.94
CA THR A 29 -12.26 -5.93 14.61
C THR A 29 -11.60 -6.37 13.30
N LYS A 30 -11.48 -7.68 13.07
CA LYS A 30 -10.92 -8.22 11.83
C LYS A 30 -11.79 -7.88 10.62
N GLN A 31 -13.11 -7.91 10.78
CA GLN A 31 -14.05 -7.52 9.73
C GLN A 31 -13.98 -6.01 9.46
N GLN A 32 -13.86 -5.17 10.49
CA GLN A 32 -13.66 -3.72 10.33
C GLN A 32 -12.35 -3.42 9.58
N LEU A 33 -11.24 -4.05 9.97
CA LEU A 33 -9.94 -3.87 9.28
C LEU A 33 -9.99 -4.32 7.83
N LYS A 34 -10.74 -5.38 7.52
CA LYS A 34 -11.01 -5.81 6.14
C LYS A 34 -11.67 -4.70 5.33
N PHE A 35 -12.71 -4.07 5.88
CA PHE A 35 -13.42 -2.98 5.21
C PHE A 35 -12.56 -1.74 5.05
N ILE A 36 -11.80 -1.36 6.08
CA ILE A 36 -10.85 -0.25 6.00
C ILE A 36 -9.82 -0.51 4.89
N LEU A 37 -9.26 -1.72 4.82
CA LEU A 37 -8.30 -2.09 3.77
C LEU A 37 -8.94 -2.05 2.37
N LEU A 38 -10.18 -2.52 2.22
CA LEU A 38 -10.94 -2.41 0.98
C LEU A 38 -11.16 -0.95 0.56
N SER A 39 -11.52 -0.07 1.49
CA SER A 39 -11.70 1.36 1.22
C SER A 39 -10.38 2.01 0.79
N ILE A 40 -9.26 1.65 1.45
CA ILE A 40 -7.93 2.14 1.08
C ILE A 40 -7.55 1.71 -0.34
N LEU A 41 -7.69 0.42 -0.67
CA LEU A 41 -7.37 -0.09 -2.00
C LEU A 41 -8.27 0.54 -3.08
N SER A 42 -9.55 0.71 -2.80
CA SER A 42 -10.49 1.37 -3.71
C SER A 42 -10.09 2.83 -3.94
N ALA A 43 -9.73 3.56 -2.87
CA ALA A 43 -9.26 4.93 -2.97
C ALA A 43 -7.95 5.04 -3.78
N GLN A 44 -7.00 4.10 -3.61
CA GLN A 44 -5.77 4.07 -4.41
C GLN A 44 -6.07 3.91 -5.91
N ILE A 45 -6.99 3.03 -6.28
CA ILE A 45 -7.42 2.83 -7.68
C ILE A 45 -8.09 4.11 -8.20
N LEU A 46 -8.99 4.72 -7.41
CA LEU A 46 -9.69 5.95 -7.79
C LEU A 46 -8.72 7.13 -7.98
N LEU A 47 -7.70 7.25 -7.12
CA LEU A 47 -6.66 8.27 -7.28
C LEU A 47 -5.90 8.11 -8.60
N GLY A 48 -5.86 6.91 -9.19
CA GLY A 48 -5.27 6.67 -10.51
C GLY A 48 -5.93 7.47 -11.64
N PHE A 49 -7.22 7.83 -11.51
CA PHE A 49 -7.91 8.68 -12.50
C PHE A 49 -7.55 10.16 -12.38
N LEU A 50 -6.91 10.57 -11.29
CA LEU A 50 -6.53 11.96 -11.05
C LEU A 50 -5.12 12.24 -11.56
N ASN A 51 -4.81 13.53 -11.77
CA ASN A 51 -3.49 14.01 -12.19
C ASN A 51 -2.40 13.59 -11.19
N TRP A 52 -1.35 12.92 -11.65
CA TRP A 52 -0.20 12.49 -10.84
C TRP A 52 1.10 13.23 -11.18
N GLU A 53 1.10 13.95 -12.31
CA GLU A 53 2.32 14.49 -12.90
C GLU A 53 2.78 15.77 -12.20
N ASN A 54 1.87 16.69 -11.91
CA ASN A 54 2.17 17.98 -11.28
C ASN A 54 0.97 18.53 -10.48
N PHE A 55 1.14 19.66 -9.79
CA PHE A 55 0.08 20.25 -8.94
C PHE A 55 -1.01 21.01 -9.71
N ASN A 56 -0.77 21.38 -10.98
CA ASN A 56 -1.70 22.21 -11.76
C ASN A 56 -2.48 21.41 -12.80
N SER A 57 -1.79 20.76 -13.73
CA SER A 57 -2.40 20.05 -14.86
C SER A 57 -1.43 19.07 -15.49
N GLY A 58 -1.84 17.83 -15.66
CA GLY A 58 -0.99 16.79 -16.22
C GLY A 58 -1.74 15.49 -16.35
N ARG A 59 -1.00 14.44 -16.67
CA ARG A 59 -1.56 13.13 -16.97
C ARG A 59 -2.01 12.42 -15.72
N SER A 60 -3.06 11.62 -15.89
CA SER A 60 -3.58 10.80 -14.79
C SER A 60 -2.59 9.70 -14.41
N GLY A 61 -2.70 9.16 -13.20
CA GLY A 61 -1.91 7.99 -12.77
C GLY A 61 -2.02 6.81 -13.73
N PHE A 62 -3.22 6.52 -14.23
CA PHE A 62 -3.45 5.47 -15.23
C PHE A 62 -2.80 5.79 -16.57
N GLU A 63 -2.97 7.02 -17.06
CA GLU A 63 -2.37 7.44 -18.32
C GLU A 63 -0.84 7.35 -18.28
N LEU A 64 -0.22 7.76 -17.17
CA LEU A 64 1.22 7.62 -16.94
C LEU A 64 1.64 6.14 -16.89
N ALA A 65 0.84 5.28 -16.25
CA ALA A 65 1.09 3.85 -16.19
C ALA A 65 1.02 3.17 -17.56
N PHE A 66 0.07 3.57 -18.42
CA PHE A 66 -0.05 3.05 -19.78
C PHE A 66 1.00 3.60 -20.73
N THR A 67 1.32 4.89 -20.62
CA THR A 67 2.30 5.56 -21.49
C THR A 67 3.71 5.09 -21.19
N TYR A 68 4.05 4.91 -19.90
CA TYR A 68 5.39 4.56 -19.46
C TYR A 68 5.44 3.18 -18.81
N LEU A 69 5.29 2.13 -19.61
CA LEU A 69 5.31 0.73 -19.14
C LEU A 69 6.58 0.38 -18.32
N ASN A 70 7.72 0.95 -18.71
CA ASN A 70 9.01 0.76 -18.03
C ASN A 70 9.07 1.36 -16.61
N SER A 71 8.12 2.23 -16.26
CA SER A 71 7.95 2.73 -14.89
C SER A 71 7.42 1.65 -13.94
N PHE A 72 6.78 0.58 -14.43
CA PHE A 72 6.10 -0.44 -13.62
C PHE A 72 4.89 0.06 -12.80
N LEU A 73 4.45 1.30 -12.97
CA LEU A 73 3.25 1.83 -12.31
C LEU A 73 1.97 1.05 -12.67
N GLY A 74 1.91 0.44 -13.86
CA GLY A 74 0.79 -0.42 -14.24
C GLY A 74 0.60 -1.61 -13.30
N PHE A 75 1.71 -2.21 -12.83
CA PHE A 75 1.65 -3.33 -11.89
C PHE A 75 1.08 -2.93 -10.54
N PHE A 76 1.31 -1.67 -10.11
CA PHE A 76 0.73 -1.16 -8.88
C PHE A 76 -0.81 -1.21 -8.94
N PHE A 77 -1.40 -0.69 -10.01
CA PHE A 77 -2.86 -0.70 -10.17
C PHE A 77 -3.44 -2.11 -10.35
N ILE A 78 -2.76 -2.98 -11.09
CA ILE A 78 -3.18 -4.37 -11.28
C ILE A 78 -3.19 -5.11 -9.94
N ILE A 79 -2.15 -4.96 -9.13
CA ILE A 79 -2.05 -5.63 -7.82
C ILE A 79 -3.11 -5.08 -6.86
N SER A 80 -3.31 -3.75 -6.78
CA SER A 80 -4.39 -3.17 -5.97
C SER A 80 -5.77 -3.73 -6.35
N THR A 81 -6.01 -3.93 -7.65
CA THR A 81 -7.26 -4.52 -8.15
C THR A 81 -7.40 -5.99 -7.74
N ILE A 82 -6.35 -6.79 -7.92
CA ILE A 82 -6.32 -8.21 -7.50
C ILE A 82 -6.55 -8.33 -5.99
N GLN A 83 -5.90 -7.48 -5.17
CA GLN A 83 -6.09 -7.46 -3.72
C GLN A 83 -7.55 -7.14 -3.34
N THR A 84 -8.16 -6.19 -4.03
CA THR A 84 -9.58 -5.84 -3.84
C THR A 84 -10.47 -7.04 -4.12
N ILE A 85 -10.25 -7.73 -5.24
CA ILE A 85 -10.98 -8.94 -5.62
C ILE A 85 -10.80 -10.05 -4.57
N PHE A 86 -9.57 -10.30 -4.11
CA PHE A 86 -9.30 -11.30 -3.09
C PHE A 86 -10.00 -11.00 -1.76
N LEU A 87 -10.00 -9.74 -1.33
CA LEU A 87 -10.71 -9.33 -0.13
C LEU A 87 -12.23 -9.55 -0.28
N ILE A 88 -12.82 -9.29 -1.45
CA ILE A 88 -14.26 -9.51 -1.66
C ILE A 88 -14.60 -10.99 -1.65
N ILE A 89 -13.87 -11.81 -2.43
CA ILE A 89 -14.29 -13.18 -2.77
C ILE A 89 -14.02 -14.19 -1.64
N SER A 90 -12.89 -14.13 -0.93
CA SER A 90 -12.56 -15.19 0.03
C SER A 90 -11.73 -14.75 1.24
N LYS A 91 -12.08 -15.32 2.38
CA LYS A 91 -11.33 -15.18 3.65
C LYS A 91 -9.99 -15.95 3.63
N SER A 92 -9.77 -16.87 2.69
CA SER A 92 -8.56 -17.69 2.63
C SER A 92 -7.32 -16.92 2.16
N PHE A 93 -7.50 -15.83 1.43
CA PHE A 93 -6.39 -15.08 0.81
C PHE A 93 -5.83 -13.94 1.67
N ASN A 94 -6.24 -13.84 2.94
CA ASN A 94 -5.85 -12.71 3.80
C ASN A 94 -4.32 -12.52 3.89
N THR A 95 -3.56 -13.61 4.08
CA THR A 95 -2.08 -13.54 4.14
C THR A 95 -1.49 -13.07 2.81
N LEU A 96 -2.02 -13.56 1.69
CA LEU A 96 -1.58 -13.16 0.36
C LEU A 96 -1.85 -11.68 0.11
N VAL A 97 -3.01 -11.16 0.54
CA VAL A 97 -3.33 -9.73 0.42
C VAL A 97 -2.31 -8.85 1.13
N VAL A 98 -1.77 -9.28 2.27
CA VAL A 98 -0.77 -8.52 3.02
C VAL A 98 0.59 -8.55 2.34
N ILE A 99 1.02 -9.73 1.87
CA ILE A 99 2.26 -9.87 1.08
C ILE A 99 2.18 -8.98 -0.17
N LEU A 100 1.04 -9.03 -0.87
CA LEU A 100 0.79 -8.17 -2.03
C LEU A 100 0.81 -6.70 -1.65
N ASN A 101 0.32 -6.30 -0.47
CA ASN A 101 0.31 -4.88 -0.08
C ASN A 101 1.72 -4.33 0.11
N PHE A 102 2.58 -5.13 0.73
CA PHE A 102 3.99 -4.81 0.87
C PHE A 102 4.67 -4.70 -0.50
N ALA A 103 4.46 -5.70 -1.38
CA ALA A 103 4.99 -5.65 -2.75
C ALA A 103 4.48 -4.43 -3.53
N ASN A 104 3.20 -4.11 -3.38
CA ASN A 104 2.55 -2.98 -4.03
C ASN A 104 3.14 -1.64 -3.58
N THR A 105 3.57 -1.57 -2.32
CA THR A 105 4.27 -0.40 -1.77
C THR A 105 5.61 -0.19 -2.44
N VAL A 106 6.42 -1.25 -2.53
CA VAL A 106 7.72 -1.21 -3.20
C VAL A 106 7.54 -0.82 -4.67
N LEU A 107 6.50 -1.35 -5.33
CA LEU A 107 6.18 -1.02 -6.72
C LEU A 107 5.77 0.45 -6.90
N LEU A 108 4.93 1.00 -6.03
CA LEU A 108 4.56 2.41 -6.12
C LEU A 108 5.78 3.32 -6.00
N PHE A 109 6.62 3.13 -4.98
CA PHE A 109 7.81 3.96 -4.79
C PHE A 109 8.80 3.81 -5.94
N THR A 110 9.10 2.57 -6.34
CA THR A 110 9.99 2.29 -7.47
C THR A 110 9.44 2.91 -8.76
N GLY A 111 8.13 2.80 -8.98
CA GLY A 111 7.51 3.31 -10.19
C GLY A 111 7.44 4.82 -10.25
N MET A 112 7.17 5.49 -9.13
CA MET A 112 7.24 6.95 -9.04
C MET A 112 8.67 7.48 -9.24
N ILE A 113 9.69 6.80 -8.70
CA ILE A 113 11.10 7.16 -8.92
C ILE A 113 11.47 7.00 -10.39
N ARG A 114 11.14 5.86 -10.99
CA ARG A 114 11.42 5.59 -12.42
C ARG A 114 10.69 6.57 -13.32
N LEU A 115 9.41 6.84 -13.03
CA LEU A 115 8.62 7.82 -13.78
C LEU A 115 9.29 9.20 -13.72
N SER A 116 9.71 9.64 -12.54
CA SER A 116 10.39 10.93 -12.38
C SER A 116 11.69 10.99 -13.18
N ASN A 117 12.46 9.90 -13.23
CA ASN A 117 13.67 9.82 -14.05
C ASN A 117 13.37 9.88 -15.54
N ILE A 118 12.28 9.25 -16.01
CA ILE A 118 11.86 9.27 -17.40
C ILE A 118 11.40 10.68 -17.82
N LEU A 119 10.65 11.36 -16.94
CA LEU A 119 10.10 12.69 -17.20
C LEU A 119 11.13 13.82 -17.05
N GLY A 120 12.25 13.57 -16.36
CA GLY A 120 13.27 14.58 -16.08
C GLY A 120 12.87 15.57 -14.96
N PHE A 121 11.74 15.35 -14.30
CA PHE A 121 11.28 16.12 -13.15
C PHE A 121 10.55 15.20 -12.15
N GLN A 122 10.38 15.66 -10.92
CA GLN A 122 9.68 14.90 -9.90
C GLN A 122 8.17 14.91 -10.18
N ALA A 123 7.60 13.76 -10.55
CA ALA A 123 6.16 13.59 -10.71
C ALA A 123 5.49 13.67 -9.33
N ALA A 124 4.83 14.78 -9.04
CA ALA A 124 4.21 15.02 -7.74
C ALA A 124 2.95 15.88 -7.87
N SER A 125 1.86 15.39 -7.31
CA SER A 125 0.58 16.07 -7.21
C SER A 125 -0.11 15.68 -5.90
N PHE A 126 -1.22 16.34 -5.57
CA PHE A 126 -2.04 15.93 -4.42
C PHE A 126 -2.50 14.47 -4.51
N ALA A 127 -2.85 13.99 -5.70
CA ALA A 127 -3.29 12.61 -5.88
C ALA A 127 -2.14 11.61 -5.74
N ALA A 128 -0.97 11.90 -6.31
CA ALA A 128 0.21 11.05 -6.19
C ALA A 128 0.70 10.98 -4.74
N VAL A 129 0.71 12.12 -4.03
CA VAL A 129 1.04 12.18 -2.60
C VAL A 129 -0.01 11.42 -1.78
N GLY A 130 -1.29 11.59 -2.07
CA GLY A 130 -2.38 10.83 -1.45
C GLY A 130 -2.22 9.32 -1.64
N ALA A 131 -1.85 8.87 -2.84
CA ALA A 131 -1.61 7.45 -3.13
C ALA A 131 -0.45 6.89 -2.28
N VAL A 132 0.64 7.66 -2.13
CA VAL A 132 1.76 7.29 -1.26
C VAL A 132 1.30 7.13 0.19
N PHE A 133 0.56 8.10 0.74
CA PHE A 133 0.04 8.00 2.12
C PHE A 133 -0.90 6.81 2.29
N LEU A 134 -1.83 6.60 1.37
CA LEU A 134 -2.77 5.49 1.42
C LEU A 134 -2.08 4.13 1.37
N VAL A 135 -1.01 3.99 0.59
CA VAL A 135 -0.22 2.76 0.54
C VAL A 135 0.47 2.48 1.87
N LEU A 136 1.05 3.50 2.51
CA LEU A 136 1.69 3.37 3.81
C LEU A 136 0.70 3.02 4.92
N ILE A 137 -0.44 3.71 4.97
CA ILE A 137 -1.54 3.39 5.91
C ILE A 137 -2.08 1.99 5.61
N GLY A 138 -2.25 1.66 4.33
CA GLY A 138 -2.68 0.35 3.87
C GLY A 138 -1.80 -0.76 4.42
N ASN A 139 -0.47 -0.61 4.38
CA ASN A 139 0.45 -1.60 4.96
C ASN A 139 0.25 -1.80 6.45
N ILE A 140 0.09 -0.71 7.21
CA ILE A 140 -0.17 -0.77 8.64
C ILE A 140 -1.46 -1.57 8.92
N ILE A 141 -2.54 -1.24 8.22
CA ILE A 141 -3.83 -1.92 8.36
C ILE A 141 -3.76 -3.38 7.92
N ALA A 142 -3.04 -3.66 6.82
CA ALA A 142 -2.84 -5.00 6.30
C ALA A 142 -2.08 -5.90 7.28
N LEU A 143 -1.00 -5.41 7.87
CA LEU A 143 -0.27 -6.12 8.92
C LEU A 143 -1.16 -6.37 10.15
N ALA A 144 -1.92 -5.36 10.57
CA ALA A 144 -2.88 -5.51 11.66
C ALA A 144 -3.98 -6.55 11.33
N PHE A 145 -4.39 -6.65 10.07
CA PHE A 145 -5.45 -7.55 9.61
C PHE A 145 -5.06 -9.03 9.60
N VAL A 146 -3.80 -9.36 9.25
CA VAL A 146 -3.32 -10.75 9.20
C VAL A 146 -2.81 -11.26 10.53
N ASN A 147 -2.43 -10.39 11.47
CA ASN A 147 -1.94 -10.86 12.76
C ASN A 147 -3.00 -11.74 13.44
N LYS A 148 -2.63 -13.00 13.68
CA LYS A 148 -3.56 -14.03 14.13
C LYS A 148 -2.98 -14.91 15.21
N ASP A 149 -1.80 -14.58 15.75
CA ASP A 149 -1.05 -15.57 16.51
C ASP A 149 -0.74 -15.10 17.92
N LYS A 150 -1.58 -15.56 18.87
CA LYS A 150 -1.23 -15.59 20.29
C LYS A 150 0.04 -16.42 20.54
N ASN A 151 0.46 -17.27 19.59
CA ASN A 151 1.58 -18.19 19.75
C ASN A 151 2.87 -17.77 19.01
N ILE A 152 2.87 -16.74 18.14
CA ILE A 152 4.12 -16.29 17.49
C ILE A 152 5.11 -15.76 18.53
N LEU A 153 4.63 -15.02 19.53
CA LEU A 153 5.49 -14.56 20.65
C LEU A 153 6.02 -15.73 21.47
N LYS A 154 5.21 -16.76 21.76
CA LYS A 154 5.67 -17.98 22.44
C LYS A 154 6.78 -18.71 21.68
N LYS A 155 6.65 -18.77 20.35
CA LYS A 155 7.62 -19.44 19.47
C LYS A 155 8.95 -18.69 19.36
N TYR A 156 8.96 -17.37 19.52
CA TYR A 156 10.18 -16.53 19.52
C TYR A 156 10.76 -16.28 20.92
N LEU A 157 9.93 -16.33 21.97
CA LEU A 157 10.36 -16.14 23.38
C LEU A 157 10.58 -17.45 24.13
N GLY A 158 10.45 -18.61 23.47
CA GLY A 158 10.73 -19.92 24.08
C GLY A 158 9.86 -20.24 25.30
N THR A 159 8.54 -20.02 25.21
CA THR A 159 7.56 -20.37 26.27
C THR A 159 6.42 -21.22 25.75
#